data_AF-A0A9P0ZQB7-F1
#
_entry.id   AF-A0A9P0ZQB7-F1
#
_cell.length_a   1.000
_cell.length_b   1.000
_cell.length_c   1.000
_cell.angle_alpha   90.00
_cell.angle_beta   90.00
_cell.angle_gamma   90.00
#
_symmetry.space_group_name_H-M   'P 1'
#
loop_
_entity.id
_entity.type
_entity.pdbx_description
1 polymer ?
#
loop_
_entity_poly.entity_id
_entity_poly.type
_entity_poly.pdbx_seq_one_letter_code
_entity_poly.pdbx_strand_id
1 'polypeptide(L)'
;MSPKPPSGPPLRNLHRKPTFLPDFIFTALSIFIVFSTSSPANIILHKISPLISFPRKFLKISSMSSPPNSNRLRNPNPPFPNPQSLSDWLNSRLPPHSFASWGVKPGTKNVNNLWLEIYEGESSLSDSTPPIRTLEVVVVRVIGKDSRVLVESHQELSDGSVRDRCRPLSEKMKSGETVEEAVLRAIKEELGSIISQDSEIDGIVRIVPNSYVKKVEEGVSVSYPGLPACYVLHTVDATVEGLPEGDFFTEEVEEYGVKDNGVVKGAISCKKHYWKWVDSSLNC
;
A
#
# COMPACT_ATOMS: atom_id res chain seq x y z
N MET A 1 31.65 23.43 -59.04
CA MET A 1 30.44 23.11 -58.26
C MET A 1 30.59 21.67 -57.77
N SER A 2 30.79 21.47 -56.47
CA SER A 2 31.12 20.17 -55.87
C SER A 2 29.88 19.26 -55.75
N PRO A 3 30.02 17.93 -55.88
CA PRO A 3 28.90 17.00 -55.75
C PRO A 3 28.48 16.81 -54.29
N LYS A 4 27.17 16.65 -54.08
CA LYS A 4 26.53 16.46 -52.77
C LYS A 4 26.65 14.97 -52.37
N PRO A 5 27.02 14.63 -51.13
CA PRO A 5 27.17 13.24 -50.70
C PRO A 5 25.81 12.56 -50.46
N PRO A 6 25.74 11.22 -50.57
CA PRO A 6 24.48 10.47 -50.50
C PRO A 6 23.92 10.39 -49.06
N SER A 7 22.60 10.39 -48.96
CA SER A 7 21.81 10.27 -47.74
C SER A 7 21.98 8.90 -47.07
N GLY A 8 22.37 8.89 -45.80
CA GLY A 8 22.41 7.69 -44.96
C GLY A 8 21.02 7.18 -44.56
N PRO A 9 20.91 5.91 -44.08
CA PRO A 9 19.63 5.25 -43.81
C PRO A 9 18.97 5.77 -42.52
N PRO A 10 17.64 5.62 -42.35
CA PRO A 10 16.94 6.14 -41.20
C PRO A 10 17.20 5.24 -39.97
N LEU A 11 17.88 5.80 -38.96
CA LEU A 11 18.02 5.20 -37.64
C LEU A 11 16.65 5.18 -36.94
N ARG A 12 15.97 4.04 -37.01
CA ARG A 12 14.91 3.66 -36.07
C ARG A 12 15.55 3.37 -34.72
N ASN A 13 15.40 4.28 -33.76
CA ASN A 13 15.50 3.98 -32.32
C ASN A 13 14.88 5.14 -31.53
N LEU A 14 13.55 5.21 -31.50
CA LEU A 14 12.88 5.87 -30.38
C LEU A 14 12.78 4.86 -29.25
N HIS A 15 13.75 4.88 -28.33
CA HIS A 15 13.48 4.53 -26.94
C HIS A 15 12.44 5.53 -26.45
N ARG A 16 11.17 5.15 -26.51
CA ARG A 16 10.06 5.90 -25.93
C ARG A 16 10.26 5.80 -24.41
N LYS A 17 10.82 6.84 -23.80
CA LYS A 17 10.78 7.01 -22.35
C LYS A 17 9.30 6.91 -21.93
N PRO A 18 8.95 6.13 -20.89
CA PRO A 18 7.59 6.14 -20.38
C PRO A 18 7.25 7.58 -20.00
N THR A 19 6.23 8.12 -20.65
CA THR A 19 5.66 9.43 -20.35
C THR A 19 5.06 9.34 -18.95
N PHE A 20 5.75 9.95 -17.99
CA PHE A 20 5.27 10.09 -16.63
C PHE A 20 3.97 10.89 -16.66
N LEU A 21 2.89 10.31 -16.15
CA LEU A 21 1.64 11.00 -15.86
C LEU A 21 1.94 12.16 -14.89
N PRO A 22 1.32 13.34 -15.03
CA PRO A 22 1.42 14.40 -14.03
C PRO A 22 0.84 13.92 -12.69
N ASP A 23 1.69 13.91 -11.67
CA ASP A 23 1.40 13.38 -10.33
C ASP A 23 0.31 14.18 -9.59
N PHE A 24 -0.92 13.68 -9.61
CA PHE A 24 -2.03 14.10 -8.74
C PHE A 24 -2.32 13.07 -7.64
N ILE A 25 -1.28 12.40 -7.13
CA ILE A 25 -1.42 11.38 -6.07
C ILE A 25 -2.01 11.99 -4.77
N PHE A 26 -1.97 13.33 -4.62
CA PHE A 26 -2.37 14.03 -3.40
C PHE A 26 -3.72 14.73 -3.38
N THR A 27 -4.52 14.75 -4.46
CA THR A 27 -5.85 15.37 -4.35
C THR A 27 -6.81 14.54 -3.47
N ALA A 28 -6.53 13.25 -3.27
CA ALA A 28 -7.21 12.43 -2.28
C ALA A 28 -6.45 11.12 -2.02
N LEU A 29 -5.42 11.15 -1.16
CA LEU A 29 -5.14 9.96 -0.34
C LEU A 29 -6.35 9.77 0.57
N SER A 30 -7.36 9.07 0.06
CA SER A 30 -8.52 8.71 0.86
C SER A 30 -8.08 7.68 1.88
N ILE A 31 -7.77 8.17 3.07
CA ILE A 31 -8.53 8.00 4.31
C ILE A 31 -9.36 6.71 4.48
N PHE A 32 -8.95 5.58 3.93
CA PHE A 32 -9.32 4.28 4.50
C PHE A 32 -8.07 3.50 4.88
N ILE A 33 -8.20 2.85 6.02
CA ILE A 33 -7.35 1.77 6.48
C ILE A 33 -8.21 0.57 6.13
N VAL A 34 -7.77 -0.27 5.20
CA VAL A 34 -8.35 -1.60 5.10
C VAL A 34 -7.77 -2.33 6.31
N PHE A 35 -8.60 -2.51 7.34
CA PHE A 35 -8.24 -3.34 8.49
C PHE A 35 -8.21 -4.80 8.03
N SER A 36 -7.12 -5.20 7.37
CA SER A 36 -6.89 -6.58 6.97
C SER A 36 -6.45 -7.37 8.22
N THR A 37 -7.45 -7.97 8.88
CA THR A 37 -7.29 -8.83 10.04
C THR A 37 -6.76 -10.20 9.62
N SER A 38 -5.46 -10.29 9.36
CA SER A 38 -4.81 -11.61 9.36
C SER A 38 -4.75 -12.10 10.81
N SER A 39 -5.70 -12.98 11.19
CA SER A 39 -5.61 -13.69 12.47
C SER A 39 -4.29 -14.48 12.52
N PRO A 40 -3.52 -14.43 13.61
CA PRO A 40 -2.42 -15.36 13.81
C PRO A 40 -3.03 -16.75 14.02
N ALA A 41 -2.89 -17.63 13.02
CA ALA A 41 -3.31 -19.01 13.14
C ALA A 41 -2.57 -19.65 14.33
N ASN A 42 -3.34 -20.03 15.36
CA ASN A 42 -2.86 -20.89 16.43
C ASN A 42 -2.46 -22.24 15.84
N ILE A 43 -1.17 -22.58 15.94
CA ILE A 43 -0.65 -23.89 15.57
C ILE A 43 -1.19 -24.91 16.59
N ILE A 44 -2.22 -25.65 16.20
CA ILE A 44 -2.66 -26.85 16.92
C ILE A 44 -1.73 -27.99 16.52
N LEU A 45 -0.95 -28.41 17.51
CA LEU A 45 0.05 -29.48 17.47
C LEU A 45 -0.63 -30.84 17.21
N HIS A 46 -0.57 -31.35 15.97
CA HIS A 46 -0.83 -32.76 15.70
C HIS A 46 0.49 -33.55 15.65
N LYS A 47 0.73 -34.31 16.73
CA LYS A 47 1.69 -35.41 16.80
C LYS A 47 1.48 -36.36 15.62
N ILE A 48 2.52 -36.64 14.84
CA ILE A 48 2.89 -37.96 14.34
C ILE A 48 4.41 -37.94 14.01
N SER A 49 5.15 -38.84 14.65
CA SER A 49 6.43 -39.42 14.19
C SER A 49 6.13 -40.93 13.95
N PRO A 50 6.95 -41.76 13.25
CA PRO A 50 8.41 -41.67 13.13
C PRO A 50 9.11 -42.22 11.83
N LEU A 51 10.45 -42.08 11.82
CA LEU A 51 11.50 -42.81 11.06
C LEU A 51 11.62 -42.46 9.55
N ILE A 52 12.82 -42.23 8.97
CA ILE A 52 13.96 -43.15 8.77
C ILE A 52 15.25 -42.35 8.36
N SER A 53 16.44 -42.74 8.88
CA SER A 53 17.80 -42.76 8.24
C SER A 53 18.53 -41.44 7.86
N PHE A 54 19.85 -41.20 7.98
CA PHE A 54 21.09 -41.84 8.51
C PHE A 54 22.21 -40.74 8.52
N PRO A 55 23.40 -40.95 9.12
CA PRO A 55 24.26 -39.89 9.67
C PRO A 55 25.38 -39.44 8.71
N ARG A 56 25.90 -38.22 8.90
CA ARG A 56 27.31 -37.88 8.59
C ARG A 56 27.81 -36.75 9.48
N LYS A 57 29.03 -36.95 10.01
CA LYS A 57 29.71 -36.15 11.03
C LYS A 57 30.66 -35.10 10.40
N PHE A 58 31.00 -34.09 11.23
CA PHE A 58 32.17 -33.19 11.19
C PHE A 58 32.23 -32.22 9.98
N LEU A 59 32.52 -30.92 10.12
CA LEU A 59 33.64 -30.29 10.83
C LEU A 59 33.34 -28.86 11.31
N LYS A 60 34.08 -28.48 12.36
CA LYS A 60 34.16 -27.20 13.06
C LYS A 60 35.15 -26.27 12.34
N ILE A 61 34.75 -25.05 11.98
CA ILE A 61 35.68 -23.97 11.62
C ILE A 61 35.23 -22.69 12.33
N SER A 62 36.18 -22.06 13.02
CA SER A 62 36.03 -20.87 13.82
C SER A 62 35.96 -19.58 12.97
N SER A 63 35.15 -18.64 13.46
CA SER A 63 35.43 -17.21 13.58
C SER A 63 35.99 -16.46 12.36
N MET A 64 35.09 -15.77 11.65
CA MET A 64 35.37 -14.50 11.01
C MET A 64 34.27 -13.52 11.42
N SER A 65 34.69 -12.41 12.03
CA SER A 65 33.87 -11.32 12.54
C SER A 65 32.96 -10.75 11.45
N SER A 66 31.66 -10.98 11.60
CA SER A 66 30.64 -10.26 10.84
C SER A 66 30.50 -8.84 11.40
N PRO A 67 30.30 -7.80 10.56
CA PRO A 67 29.93 -6.47 11.03
C PRO A 67 28.59 -6.57 11.79
N PRO A 68 28.27 -5.65 12.72
CA PRO A 68 27.08 -5.76 13.55
C PRO A 68 25.85 -5.65 12.65
N ASN A 69 25.32 -6.81 12.29
CA ASN A 69 24.02 -6.97 11.71
C ASN A 69 23.05 -6.43 12.78
N SER A 70 22.49 -5.24 12.57
CA SER A 70 21.46 -4.71 13.44
C SER A 70 20.19 -5.52 13.22
N ASN A 71 20.21 -6.76 13.69
CA ASN A 71 19.02 -7.47 14.13
C ASN A 71 18.45 -6.63 15.27
N ARG A 72 17.75 -5.55 14.93
CA ARG A 72 16.68 -5.04 15.78
C ARG A 72 15.68 -6.18 15.85
N LEU A 73 15.87 -7.04 16.85
CA LEU A 73 14.81 -7.81 17.47
C LEU A 73 13.66 -6.82 17.67
N ARG A 74 12.69 -6.89 16.76
CA ARG A 74 11.60 -5.94 16.63
C ARG A 74 10.80 -6.03 17.91
N ASN A 75 10.79 -4.92 18.64
CA ASN A 75 10.18 -4.81 19.96
C ASN A 75 8.71 -5.27 19.89
N PRO A 76 8.25 -6.22 20.72
CA PRO A 76 6.88 -6.73 20.67
C PRO A 76 5.84 -5.74 21.23
N ASN A 77 6.26 -4.53 21.60
CA ASN A 77 5.39 -3.48 22.11
C ASN A 77 5.26 -2.34 21.10
N PRO A 78 4.04 -1.93 20.71
CA PRO A 78 3.85 -0.74 19.89
C PRO A 78 4.39 0.48 20.64
N PRO A 79 4.93 1.50 19.91
CA PRO A 79 5.51 2.69 20.54
C PRO A 79 4.52 3.45 21.44
N PHE A 80 3.23 3.24 21.22
CA PHE A 80 2.15 3.78 22.03
C PHE A 80 1.24 2.63 22.49
N PRO A 81 1.13 2.31 23.79
CA PRO A 81 0.33 1.19 24.27
C PRO A 81 -1.18 1.36 24.10
N ASN A 82 -1.69 2.59 23.93
CA ASN A 82 -3.10 2.89 23.71
C ASN A 82 -3.27 4.26 23.03
N PRO A 83 -4.48 4.60 22.52
CA PRO A 83 -4.72 5.90 21.88
C PRO A 83 -4.48 7.11 22.80
N GLN A 84 -4.69 6.98 24.12
CA GLN A 84 -4.48 8.08 25.05
C GLN A 84 -3.01 8.46 25.17
N SER A 85 -2.10 7.47 25.26
CA SER A 85 -0.67 7.75 25.33
C SER A 85 -0.12 8.37 24.04
N LEU A 86 -0.69 8.03 22.88
CA LEU A 86 -0.42 8.73 21.62
C LEU A 86 -0.93 10.18 21.68
N SER A 87 -2.16 10.40 22.16
CA SER A 87 -2.75 11.73 22.30
C SER A 87 -1.89 12.65 23.17
N ASP A 88 -1.47 12.17 24.35
CA ASP A 88 -0.64 12.91 25.31
C ASP A 88 0.72 13.28 24.69
N TRP A 89 1.32 12.36 23.92
CA TRP A 89 2.58 12.60 23.23
C TRP A 89 2.45 13.64 22.10
N LEU A 90 1.33 13.62 21.35
CA LEU A 90 1.04 14.57 20.28
C LEU A 90 0.68 15.97 20.80
N ASN A 91 -0.05 16.06 21.91
CA ASN A 91 -0.50 17.32 22.52
C ASN A 91 0.65 18.30 22.80
N SER A 92 1.83 17.79 23.16
CA SER A 92 3.01 18.61 23.43
C SER A 92 3.81 18.99 22.18
N ARG A 93 3.47 18.44 21.00
CA ARG A 93 4.28 18.56 19.77
C ARG A 93 3.54 19.12 18.56
N LEU A 94 2.20 19.18 18.61
CA LEU A 94 1.37 19.70 17.51
C LEU A 94 0.71 21.05 17.88
N PRO A 95 0.40 21.90 16.89
CA PRO A 95 -0.38 23.11 17.12
C PRO A 95 -1.78 22.76 17.69
N PRO A 96 -2.21 23.34 18.83
CA PRO A 96 -3.44 22.96 19.51
C PRO A 96 -4.70 23.06 18.63
N HIS A 97 -4.81 24.13 17.84
CA HIS A 97 -5.95 24.35 16.94
C HIS A 97 -6.05 23.29 15.84
N SER A 98 -4.90 22.83 15.33
CA SER A 98 -4.87 21.80 14.29
C SER A 98 -5.23 20.43 14.86
N PHE A 99 -4.66 20.07 16.02
CA PHE A 99 -4.92 18.80 16.67
C PHE A 99 -6.38 18.67 17.15
N ALA A 100 -6.97 19.74 17.69
CA ALA A 100 -8.37 19.78 18.10
C ALA A 100 -9.37 19.58 16.94
N SER A 101 -8.94 19.76 15.69
CA SER A 101 -9.81 19.58 14.51
C SER A 101 -10.01 18.11 14.11
N TRP A 102 -9.17 17.20 14.63
CA TRP A 102 -9.15 15.78 14.27
C TRP A 102 -10.43 15.06 14.72
N GLY A 103 -11.13 14.42 13.79
CA GLY A 103 -12.41 13.76 14.04
C GLY A 103 -13.60 14.71 14.23
N VAL A 104 -13.37 16.02 14.15
CA VAL A 104 -14.42 17.06 14.23
C VAL A 104 -14.67 17.68 12.87
N LYS A 105 -13.60 18.03 12.14
CA LYS A 105 -13.71 18.60 10.79
C LYS A 105 -13.99 17.48 9.77
N PRO A 106 -14.94 17.66 8.83
CA PRO A 106 -15.19 16.68 7.77
C PRO A 106 -13.91 16.30 7.01
N GLY A 107 -13.75 15.01 6.75
CA GLY A 107 -12.57 14.46 6.07
C GLY A 107 -11.31 14.34 6.93
N THR A 108 -11.37 14.62 8.23
CA THR A 108 -10.25 14.35 9.15
C THR A 108 -10.43 13.03 9.89
N LYS A 109 -9.31 12.37 10.19
CA LYS A 109 -9.25 11.20 11.07
C LYS A 109 -9.06 11.64 12.51
N ASN A 110 -9.33 10.74 13.46
CA ASN A 110 -9.10 10.98 14.87
C ASN A 110 -7.85 10.24 15.38
N VAL A 111 -7.47 10.46 16.64
CA VAL A 111 -6.29 9.84 17.27
C VAL A 111 -6.36 8.31 17.28
N ASN A 112 -7.55 7.72 17.40
CA ASN A 112 -7.71 6.27 17.36
C ASN A 112 -7.32 5.71 15.98
N ASN A 113 -7.69 6.40 14.89
CA ASN A 113 -7.26 5.99 13.56
C ASN A 113 -5.74 6.04 13.42
N LEU A 114 -5.07 7.08 13.92
CA LEU A 114 -3.60 7.18 13.82
C LEU A 114 -2.91 6.13 14.67
N TRP A 115 -3.45 5.88 15.87
CA TRP A 115 -2.94 4.83 16.74
C TRP A 115 -3.03 3.46 16.07
N LEU A 116 -4.17 3.16 15.43
CA LEU A 116 -4.36 1.91 14.67
C LEU A 116 -3.37 1.79 13.50
N GLU A 117 -3.17 2.85 12.72
CA GLU A 117 -2.19 2.85 11.62
C GLU A 117 -0.76 2.55 12.11
N ILE A 118 -0.39 3.07 13.29
CA ILE A 118 0.92 2.80 13.88
C ILE A 118 0.98 1.38 14.45
N TYR A 119 -0.08 0.93 15.10
CA TYR A 119 -0.19 -0.39 15.71
C TYR A 119 -0.10 -1.51 14.66
N GLU A 120 -0.75 -1.34 13.52
CA GLU A 120 -0.74 -2.28 12.39
C GLU A 120 0.50 -2.13 11.50
N GLY A 121 1.34 -1.14 11.80
CA GLY A 121 2.59 -0.91 11.09
C GLY A 121 2.41 -0.31 9.70
N GLU A 122 1.29 0.35 9.42
CA GLU A 122 1.04 1.08 8.17
C GLU A 122 1.68 2.47 8.16
N SER A 123 2.00 3.02 9.33
CA SER A 123 2.68 4.29 9.45
C SER A 123 3.61 4.34 10.66
N SER A 124 4.56 5.27 10.62
CA SER A 124 5.45 5.56 11.75
C SER A 124 5.50 7.06 12.01
N LEU A 125 5.89 7.44 13.22
CA LEU A 125 6.11 8.83 13.61
C LEU A 125 7.59 9.03 13.95
N SER A 126 8.19 10.08 13.38
CA SER A 126 9.51 10.54 13.85
C SER A 126 9.40 11.23 15.19
N ASP A 127 10.46 11.14 16.01
CA ASP A 127 10.57 11.89 17.26
C ASP A 127 11.09 13.33 17.01
N SER A 128 10.42 14.03 16.10
CA SER A 128 10.65 15.46 15.80
C SER A 128 9.51 16.32 16.34
N THR A 129 9.66 17.64 16.30
CA THR A 129 8.61 18.58 16.70
C THR A 129 8.40 19.64 15.61
N PRO A 130 7.30 19.60 14.84
CA PRO A 130 6.27 18.56 14.87
C PRO A 130 6.80 17.18 14.41
N PRO A 131 6.18 16.07 14.83
CA PRO A 131 6.50 14.75 14.33
C PRO A 131 6.12 14.60 12.86
N ILE A 132 6.88 13.82 12.10
CA ILE A 132 6.62 13.51 10.70
C ILE A 132 6.01 12.12 10.65
N ARG A 133 4.84 12.00 10.04
CA ARG A 133 4.18 10.72 9.77
C ARG A 133 4.69 10.14 8.47
N THR A 134 5.42 9.04 8.54
CA THR A 134 5.93 8.34 7.35
C THR A 134 5.01 7.19 6.98
N LEU A 135 4.62 7.12 5.71
CA LEU A 135 3.88 6.01 5.12
C LEU A 135 4.64 5.47 3.92
N GLU A 136 4.73 4.15 3.82
CA GLU A 136 5.15 3.47 2.59
C GLU A 136 3.89 3.00 1.86
N VAL A 137 3.78 3.31 0.57
CA VAL A 137 2.58 3.04 -0.23
C VAL A 137 3.01 2.35 -1.52
N VAL A 138 2.45 1.19 -1.79
CA VAL A 138 2.58 0.54 -3.10
C VAL A 138 1.56 1.12 -4.06
N VAL A 139 2.01 1.47 -5.26
CA VAL A 139 1.16 1.96 -6.35
C VAL A 139 1.28 0.97 -7.50
N VAL A 140 0.22 0.23 -7.75
CA VAL A 140 0.19 -0.81 -8.79
C VAL A 140 -0.51 -0.24 -10.02
N ARG A 141 0.26 0.00 -11.08
CA ARG A 141 -0.31 0.27 -12.41
C ARG A 141 -0.62 -1.05 -13.06
N VAL A 142 -1.89 -1.47 -12.98
CA VAL A 142 -2.35 -2.66 -13.69
C VAL A 142 -2.46 -2.34 -15.17
N ILE A 143 -1.66 -3.00 -15.99
CA ILE A 143 -1.56 -2.78 -17.43
C ILE A 143 -2.48 -3.77 -18.15
N GLY A 144 -3.46 -3.22 -18.88
CA GLY A 144 -4.41 -3.97 -19.68
C GLY A 144 -4.06 -3.98 -21.16
N LYS A 145 -5.04 -4.32 -21.99
CA LYS A 145 -4.93 -4.26 -23.46
C LYS A 145 -4.61 -2.83 -23.92
N ASP A 146 -3.88 -2.73 -25.03
CA ASP A 146 -3.49 -1.47 -25.66
C ASP A 146 -2.71 -0.52 -24.75
N SER A 147 -2.03 -1.06 -23.74
CA SER A 147 -1.28 -0.28 -22.73
C SER A 147 -2.15 0.72 -21.94
N ARG A 148 -3.44 0.41 -21.80
CA ARG A 148 -4.33 1.11 -20.87
C ARG A 148 -3.99 0.72 -19.43
N VAL A 149 -4.20 1.64 -18.51
CA VAL A 149 -3.94 1.46 -17.07
C VAL A 149 -5.27 1.41 -16.35
N LEU A 150 -5.41 0.46 -15.42
CA LEU A 150 -6.55 0.41 -14.52
C LEU A 150 -6.42 1.51 -13.46
N VAL A 151 -7.48 2.29 -13.31
CA VAL A 151 -7.56 3.35 -12.32
C VAL A 151 -8.85 3.24 -11.55
N GLU A 152 -8.74 3.48 -10.25
CA GLU A 152 -9.87 3.71 -9.38
C GLU A 152 -10.43 5.11 -9.68
N SER A 153 -11.63 5.16 -10.23
CA SER A 153 -12.28 6.43 -10.57
C SER A 153 -12.89 7.07 -9.32
N HIS A 154 -13.69 6.33 -8.56
CA HIS A 154 -14.34 6.77 -7.34
C HIS A 154 -14.62 5.58 -6.42
N GLN A 155 -14.92 5.87 -5.15
CA GLN A 155 -15.38 4.91 -4.16
C GLN A 155 -16.76 5.30 -3.65
N GLU A 156 -17.58 4.30 -3.31
CA GLU A 156 -18.80 4.45 -2.51
C GLU A 156 -18.51 4.01 -1.08
N LEU A 157 -18.89 4.85 -0.11
CA LEU A 157 -18.62 4.64 1.31
C LEU A 157 -19.82 4.06 2.05
N SER A 158 -19.59 3.59 3.29
CA SER A 158 -20.63 2.93 4.07
C SER A 158 -21.83 3.82 4.42
N ASP A 159 -21.64 5.14 4.43
CA ASP A 159 -22.66 6.17 4.61
C ASP A 159 -23.35 6.61 3.30
N GLY A 160 -23.02 5.96 2.18
CA GLY A 160 -23.54 6.25 0.83
C GLY A 160 -22.88 7.45 0.14
N SER A 161 -21.88 8.08 0.78
CA SER A 161 -21.13 9.16 0.13
C SER A 161 -20.20 8.60 -0.95
N VAL A 162 -20.02 9.39 -2.02
CA VAL A 162 -19.12 9.06 -3.13
C VAL A 162 -17.90 9.97 -3.08
N ARG A 163 -16.72 9.41 -3.38
CA ARG A 163 -15.49 10.18 -3.38
C ARG A 163 -14.60 9.82 -4.56
N ASP A 164 -14.23 10.82 -5.35
CA ASP A 164 -13.32 10.68 -6.49
C ASP A 164 -11.89 10.31 -6.06
N ARG A 165 -11.21 9.53 -6.89
CA ARG A 165 -9.87 8.97 -6.64
C ARG A 165 -8.95 9.25 -7.81
N CYS A 166 -9.38 8.87 -9.01
CA CYS A 166 -8.68 9.11 -10.27
C CYS A 166 -7.21 8.66 -10.26
N ARG A 167 -6.94 7.48 -9.68
CA ARG A 167 -5.56 7.01 -9.43
C ARG A 167 -5.43 5.49 -9.61
N PRO A 168 -4.22 4.97 -9.86
CA PRO A 168 -3.97 3.54 -9.83
C PRO A 168 -4.25 2.93 -8.45
N LEU A 169 -4.36 1.61 -8.40
CA LEU A 169 -4.49 0.86 -7.16
C LEU A 169 -3.34 1.24 -6.22
N SER A 170 -3.67 1.78 -5.05
CA SER A 170 -2.71 2.37 -4.12
C SER A 170 -2.99 1.90 -2.72
N GLU A 171 -2.06 1.15 -2.14
CA GLU A 171 -2.25 0.49 -0.85
C GLU A 171 -1.07 0.76 0.09
N LYS A 172 -1.35 0.93 1.38
CA LYS A 172 -0.28 1.14 2.35
C LYS A 172 0.47 -0.16 2.57
N MET A 173 1.79 -0.08 2.64
CA MET A 173 2.62 -1.23 2.98
C MET A 173 2.61 -1.44 4.48
N LYS A 174 2.58 -2.72 4.90
CA LYS A 174 2.77 -3.09 6.31
C LYS A 174 4.26 -3.14 6.62
N SER A 175 4.63 -2.79 7.84
CA SER A 175 6.05 -2.73 8.19
C SER A 175 6.71 -4.12 8.13
N GLY A 176 7.76 -4.23 7.32
CA GLY A 176 8.50 -5.48 7.04
C GLY A 176 8.02 -6.24 5.80
N GLU A 177 6.96 -5.77 5.13
CA GLU A 177 6.47 -6.30 3.87
C GLU A 177 7.39 -5.88 2.71
N THR A 178 7.68 -6.81 1.80
CA THR A 178 8.34 -6.50 0.52
C THR A 178 7.39 -5.79 -0.44
N VAL A 179 7.92 -5.15 -1.48
CA VAL A 179 7.06 -4.50 -2.49
C VAL A 179 6.19 -5.54 -3.18
N GLU A 180 6.75 -6.70 -3.50
CA GLU A 180 6.06 -7.80 -4.17
C GLU A 180 4.92 -8.37 -3.31
N GLU A 181 5.15 -8.61 -2.02
CA GLU A 181 4.10 -9.05 -1.08
C GLU A 181 2.98 -8.00 -0.99
N ALA A 182 3.33 -6.71 -0.91
CA ALA A 182 2.35 -5.63 -0.87
C ALA A 182 1.52 -5.55 -2.17
N VAL A 183 2.14 -5.75 -3.34
CA VAL A 183 1.42 -5.80 -4.63
C VAL A 183 0.40 -6.91 -4.65
N LEU A 184 0.81 -8.13 -4.28
CA LEU A 184 -0.06 -9.31 -4.30
C LEU A 184 -1.21 -9.16 -3.31
N ARG A 185 -0.93 -8.66 -2.10
CA ARG A 185 -1.95 -8.35 -1.10
C ARG A 185 -2.93 -7.29 -1.61
N ALA A 186 -2.42 -6.19 -2.16
CA ALA A 186 -3.27 -5.10 -2.62
C ALA A 186 -4.20 -5.54 -3.77
N ILE A 187 -3.70 -6.33 -4.73
CA ILE A 187 -4.53 -6.93 -5.78
C ILE A 187 -5.55 -7.90 -5.20
N LYS A 188 -5.16 -8.73 -4.22
CA LYS A 188 -6.05 -9.66 -3.54
C LYS A 188 -7.20 -8.95 -2.82
N GLU A 189 -6.89 -7.92 -2.04
CA GLU A 189 -7.87 -7.21 -1.22
C GLU A 189 -8.84 -6.42 -2.09
N GLU A 190 -8.35 -5.73 -3.12
CA GLU A 190 -9.14 -4.80 -3.93
C GLU A 190 -9.82 -5.45 -5.15
N LEU A 191 -9.15 -6.42 -5.79
CA LEU A 191 -9.60 -7.06 -7.03
C LEU A 191 -9.94 -8.54 -6.86
N GLY A 192 -9.71 -9.11 -5.67
CA GLY A 192 -9.93 -10.52 -5.34
C GLY A 192 -11.35 -11.02 -5.54
N SER A 193 -12.36 -10.15 -5.41
CA SER A 193 -13.76 -10.54 -5.54
C SER A 193 -14.19 -10.87 -6.98
N ILE A 194 -13.43 -10.41 -7.98
CA ILE A 194 -13.73 -10.59 -9.40
C ILE A 194 -12.75 -11.53 -10.10
N ILE A 195 -11.55 -11.72 -9.55
CA ILE A 195 -10.59 -12.72 -10.02
C ILE A 195 -10.91 -14.05 -9.30
N SER A 196 -11.17 -15.11 -10.06
CA SER A 196 -11.72 -16.39 -9.56
C SER A 196 -11.10 -16.85 -8.23
N GLN A 197 -11.93 -17.07 -7.21
CA GLN A 197 -11.52 -17.45 -5.85
C GLN A 197 -10.68 -18.74 -5.78
N ASP A 198 -10.76 -19.59 -6.79
CA ASP A 198 -10.05 -20.88 -6.87
C ASP A 198 -8.64 -20.77 -7.47
N SER A 199 -8.23 -19.61 -7.98
CA SER A 199 -6.90 -19.41 -8.58
C SER A 199 -5.95 -18.77 -7.58
N GLU A 200 -4.82 -19.45 -7.31
CA GLU A 200 -3.70 -18.87 -6.56
C GLU A 200 -3.26 -17.57 -7.24
N ILE A 201 -3.25 -16.47 -6.47
CA ILE A 201 -3.01 -15.11 -7.00
C ILE A 201 -1.62 -15.00 -7.66
N ASP A 202 -0.66 -15.78 -7.17
CA ASP A 202 0.70 -15.88 -7.70
C ASP A 202 0.74 -16.35 -9.17
N GLY A 203 -0.32 -17.05 -9.64
CA GLY A 203 -0.43 -17.52 -11.02
C GLY A 203 -1.01 -16.48 -11.99
N ILE A 204 -1.81 -15.53 -11.50
CA ILE A 204 -2.56 -14.56 -12.30
C ILE A 204 -1.93 -13.17 -12.32
N VAL A 205 -1.14 -12.82 -11.30
CA VAL A 205 -0.41 -11.55 -11.22
C VAL A 205 0.99 -11.72 -11.77
N ARG A 206 1.37 -10.88 -12.74
CA ARG A 206 2.74 -10.80 -13.24
C ARG A 206 3.26 -9.39 -13.09
N ILE A 207 4.20 -9.19 -12.17
CA ILE A 207 4.92 -7.92 -12.02
C ILE A 207 5.86 -7.76 -13.22
N VAL A 208 5.79 -6.62 -13.89
CA VAL A 208 6.64 -6.32 -15.04
C VAL A 208 8.07 -6.09 -14.55
N PRO A 209 9.06 -6.89 -15.03
CA PRO A 209 10.45 -6.73 -14.62
C PRO A 209 10.98 -5.32 -14.93
N ASN A 210 11.78 -4.77 -14.00
CA ASN A 210 12.40 -3.43 -14.13
C ASN A 210 11.40 -2.26 -14.23
N SER A 211 10.15 -2.44 -13.85
CA SER A 211 9.14 -1.36 -13.80
C SER A 211 9.15 -0.54 -12.52
N TYR A 212 9.84 -1.04 -11.48
CA TYR A 212 9.83 -0.44 -10.15
C TYR A 212 10.42 0.98 -10.13
N VAL A 213 9.67 1.91 -9.54
CA VAL A 213 10.07 3.30 -9.30
C VAL A 213 9.78 3.65 -7.85
N LYS A 214 10.77 4.23 -7.17
CA LYS A 214 10.62 4.80 -5.83
C LYS A 214 10.58 6.32 -5.90
N LYS A 215 9.58 6.93 -5.28
CA LYS A 215 9.45 8.38 -5.14
C LYS A 215 9.16 8.75 -3.69
N VAL A 216 9.72 9.85 -3.21
CA VAL A 216 9.43 10.39 -1.88
C VAL A 216 8.74 11.73 -2.06
N GLU A 217 7.60 11.91 -1.41
CA GLU A 217 6.82 13.15 -1.43
C GLU A 217 6.54 13.61 0.00
N GLU A 218 6.82 14.88 0.29
CA GLU A 218 6.56 15.49 1.61
C GLU A 218 5.40 16.47 1.50
N GLY A 219 4.53 16.48 2.49
CA GLY A 219 3.35 17.34 2.50
C GLY A 219 2.67 17.42 3.87
N VAL A 220 1.52 18.10 3.91
CA VAL A 220 0.67 18.13 5.10
C VAL A 220 -0.38 17.04 4.98
N SER A 221 -0.57 16.25 6.04
CA SER A 221 -1.60 15.22 6.03
C SER A 221 -2.99 15.84 6.03
N VAL A 222 -3.78 15.61 4.97
CA VAL A 222 -5.18 16.06 4.89
C VAL A 222 -6.02 15.44 6.01
N SER A 223 -5.77 14.16 6.33
CA SER A 223 -6.46 13.43 7.40
C SER A 223 -6.11 13.93 8.79
N TYR A 224 -4.90 14.47 8.96
CA TYR A 224 -4.36 14.90 10.25
C TYR A 224 -3.78 16.31 10.11
N PRO A 225 -4.64 17.35 10.03
CA PRO A 225 -4.17 18.73 9.90
C PRO A 225 -3.13 19.07 10.96
N GLY A 226 -2.05 19.74 10.54
CA GLY A 226 -0.92 20.10 11.41
C GLY A 226 0.12 19.00 11.63
N LEU A 227 -0.11 17.77 11.14
CA LEU A 227 0.87 16.69 11.13
C LEU A 227 1.52 16.61 9.73
N PRO A 228 2.81 16.97 9.57
CA PRO A 228 3.56 16.71 8.36
C PRO A 228 3.60 15.23 8.03
N ALA A 229 3.63 14.90 6.75
CA ALA A 229 3.69 13.54 6.27
C ALA A 229 4.76 13.38 5.18
N CYS A 230 5.43 12.24 5.21
CA CYS A 230 6.40 11.78 4.23
C CYS A 230 5.85 10.50 3.60
N TYR A 231 5.63 10.53 2.29
CA TYR A 231 5.06 9.43 1.53
C TYR A 231 6.14 8.82 0.67
N VAL A 232 6.46 7.57 0.95
CA VAL A 232 7.37 6.78 0.16
C VAL A 232 6.54 5.92 -0.78
N LEU A 233 6.49 6.33 -2.05
CA LEU A 233 5.69 5.70 -3.08
C LEU A 233 6.53 4.66 -3.84
N HIS A 234 6.07 3.42 -3.84
CA HIS A 234 6.63 2.27 -4.52
C HIS A 234 5.76 1.93 -5.72
N THR A 235 6.06 2.50 -6.88
CA THR A 235 5.28 2.26 -8.09
C THR A 235 5.81 1.05 -8.85
N VAL A 236 4.92 0.15 -9.27
CA VAL A 236 5.24 -0.98 -10.14
C VAL A 236 4.20 -1.12 -11.24
N ASP A 237 4.60 -1.69 -12.38
CA ASP A 237 3.66 -2.18 -13.39
C ASP A 237 3.38 -3.66 -13.16
N ALA A 238 2.13 -4.06 -13.30
CA ALA A 238 1.74 -5.46 -13.24
C ALA A 238 0.64 -5.77 -14.27
N THR A 239 0.56 -7.01 -14.73
CA THR A 239 -0.60 -7.52 -15.47
C THR A 239 -1.37 -8.47 -14.58
N VAL A 240 -2.71 -8.43 -14.65
CA VAL A 240 -3.58 -9.31 -13.88
C VAL A 240 -4.52 -10.04 -14.84
N GLU A 241 -4.42 -11.36 -14.88
CA GLU A 241 -5.28 -12.21 -15.71
C GLU A 241 -6.70 -12.27 -15.13
N GLY A 242 -7.72 -12.36 -15.99
CA GLY A 242 -9.13 -12.51 -15.59
C GLY A 242 -9.90 -11.21 -15.31
N LEU A 243 -9.28 -10.04 -15.43
CA LEU A 243 -9.98 -8.76 -15.27
C LEU A 243 -10.93 -8.44 -16.45
N PRO A 244 -12.08 -7.78 -16.20
CA PRO A 244 -12.97 -7.30 -17.26
C PRO A 244 -12.30 -6.28 -18.20
N GLU A 245 -12.67 -6.28 -19.48
CA GLU A 245 -12.12 -5.35 -20.48
C GLU A 245 -12.73 -3.93 -20.44
N GLY A 246 -13.91 -3.81 -19.83
CA GLY A 246 -14.63 -2.55 -19.61
C GLY A 246 -14.61 -2.10 -18.15
N ASP A 247 -15.33 -1.03 -17.85
CA ASP A 247 -15.49 -0.52 -16.48
C ASP A 247 -16.18 -1.57 -15.60
N PHE A 248 -15.74 -1.67 -14.34
CA PHE A 248 -16.30 -2.59 -13.36
C PHE A 248 -16.22 -2.00 -11.96
N PHE A 249 -16.83 -2.69 -10.99
CA PHE A 249 -16.63 -2.37 -9.58
C PHE A 249 -16.30 -3.63 -8.79
N THR A 250 -15.63 -3.46 -7.67
CA THR A 250 -15.38 -4.50 -6.67
C THR A 250 -16.03 -4.09 -5.36
N GLU A 251 -16.47 -5.07 -4.59
CA GLU A 251 -17.05 -4.84 -3.26
C GLU A 251 -16.06 -5.31 -2.20
N GLU A 252 -15.84 -4.50 -1.16
CA GLU A 252 -15.16 -4.97 0.04
C GLU A 252 -16.10 -5.90 0.78
N VAL A 253 -15.71 -7.17 0.92
CA VAL A 253 -16.43 -8.09 1.80
C VAL A 253 -16.12 -7.64 3.22
N GLU A 254 -17.14 -7.25 3.98
CA GLU A 254 -17.03 -7.10 5.44
C GLU A 254 -16.65 -8.47 6.02
N GLU A 255 -15.35 -8.76 6.05
CA GLU A 255 -14.83 -9.92 6.73
C GLU A 255 -15.18 -9.71 8.21
N TYR A 256 -16.12 -10.54 8.68
CA TYR A 256 -16.85 -10.48 9.96
C TYR A 256 -18.24 -9.85 9.90
N GLY A 257 -19.24 -10.72 9.77
CA GLY A 257 -20.51 -10.50 10.42
C GLY A 257 -20.29 -10.20 11.90
N VAL A 258 -20.61 -8.97 12.30
CA VAL A 258 -20.92 -8.52 13.67
C VAL A 258 -20.25 -9.36 14.76
N LYS A 259 -18.94 -9.18 14.94
CA LYS A 259 -18.34 -9.36 16.27
C LYS A 259 -17.96 -7.99 16.81
N ASP A 260 -18.80 -7.58 17.74
CA ASP A 260 -18.81 -6.38 18.56
C ASP A 260 -17.48 -6.16 19.30
N ASN A 261 -16.42 -5.81 18.56
CA ASN A 261 -15.32 -5.04 19.12
C ASN A 261 -15.77 -3.59 19.04
N GLY A 262 -16.35 -3.07 20.12
CA GLY A 262 -16.98 -1.73 20.23
C GLY A 262 -16.14 -0.50 19.81
N VAL A 263 -14.94 -0.72 19.26
CA VAL A 263 -14.07 0.28 18.64
C VAL A 263 -14.51 0.63 17.20
N VAL A 264 -15.22 -0.27 16.49
CA VAL A 264 -15.58 -0.10 15.06
C VAL A 264 -16.92 0.65 14.86
N LYS A 265 -17.66 0.96 15.93
CA LYS A 265 -19.04 1.46 15.88
C LYS A 265 -19.23 2.90 15.32
N GLY A 266 -18.28 3.42 14.56
CA GLY A 266 -18.35 4.74 13.93
C GLY A 266 -17.32 4.99 12.83
N ALA A 267 -16.58 3.97 12.39
CA ALA A 267 -15.69 4.12 11.25
C ALA A 267 -16.50 4.04 9.96
N ILE A 268 -16.42 5.08 9.14
CA ILE A 268 -16.82 4.98 7.73
C ILE A 268 -15.82 4.02 7.07
N SER A 269 -16.30 3.12 6.21
CA SER A 269 -15.48 2.18 5.45
C SER A 269 -15.79 2.34 3.96
N CYS A 270 -14.89 1.88 3.10
CA CYS A 270 -15.20 1.73 1.69
C CYS A 270 -16.16 0.54 1.53
N LYS A 271 -17.14 0.66 0.63
CA LYS A 271 -18.00 -0.47 0.25
C LYS A 271 -17.69 -0.93 -1.17
N LYS A 272 -17.50 0.02 -2.08
CA LYS A 272 -17.27 -0.26 -3.50
C LYS A 272 -16.17 0.58 -4.08
N HIS A 273 -15.37 -0.05 -4.91
CA HIS A 273 -14.33 0.59 -5.71
C HIS A 273 -14.73 0.51 -7.17
N TYR A 274 -14.78 1.66 -7.85
CA TYR A 274 -15.18 1.74 -9.26
C TYR A 274 -13.97 1.92 -10.15
N TRP A 275 -13.72 0.94 -11.01
CA TRP A 275 -12.52 0.82 -11.81
C TRP A 275 -12.79 1.14 -13.29
N LYS A 276 -11.84 1.83 -13.91
CA LYS A 276 -11.88 2.20 -15.33
C LYS A 276 -10.53 1.93 -16.00
N TRP A 277 -10.57 1.63 -17.29
CA TRP A 277 -9.38 1.55 -18.12
C TRP A 277 -9.15 2.88 -18.82
N VAL A 278 -8.02 3.52 -18.55
CA VAL A 278 -7.63 4.80 -19.17
C VAL A 278 -6.36 4.67 -19.98
N ASP A 279 -6.21 5.49 -21.02
CA ASP A 279 -4.94 5.54 -21.74
C ASP A 279 -3.83 6.03 -20.82
N SER A 280 -2.64 5.44 -20.94
CA SER A 280 -1.45 5.82 -20.15
C SER A 280 -1.01 7.29 -20.31
N SER A 281 -1.59 8.03 -21.27
CA SER A 281 -1.38 9.47 -21.49
C SER A 281 -2.53 10.36 -21.02
N LEU A 282 -3.66 9.78 -20.61
CA LEU A 282 -4.85 10.52 -20.19
C LEU A 282 -4.95 10.50 -18.66
N ASN A 283 -5.12 11.70 -18.08
CA ASN A 283 -5.57 11.82 -16.71
C ASN A 283 -7.10 11.61 -16.68
N CYS A 284 -7.61 10.99 -15.61
CA CYS A 284 -9.05 10.92 -15.35
C CYS A 284 -9.66 12.31 -15.14
#